data_AF-G0MK85-F1
#
_entry.id   AF-G0MK85-F1
#
_cell.length_a   1.000
_cell.length_b   1.000
_cell.length_c   1.000
_cell.angle_alpha   90.00
_cell.angle_beta   90.00
_cell.angle_gamma   90.00
#
_symmetry.space_group_name_H-M   'P 1'
#
loop_
_entity.id
_entity.type
_entity.pdbx_description
1 polymer ?
#
loop_
_entity_poly.entity_id
_entity_poly.type
_entity_poly.pdbx_seq_one_letter_code
_entity_poly.pdbx_strand_id
1 'polypeptide(L)'
;MSEESTSQSNTASTSESSDSSMKEKPRRFQLTVSTYVSLEKYIRDRMSITQLQLAPSCTPKDQMCESCNSRVGKYEGDCDQHSRLCGYCCYVMILVSMQASKEGPITTECLHCCSPVNMLTKRKCSTNIEHIQDENKPNSVYVEQTFTICDYIESICNSGFVNGGFEYSNSQ
;
A
#
# COMPACT_ATOMS: atom_id res chain seq x y z
N MET A 1 -25.11 -75.69 -11.21
CA MET A 1 -23.67 -75.64 -10.91
C MET A 1 -23.32 -74.17 -10.86
N SER A 2 -23.41 -73.53 -9.68
CA SER A 2 -22.27 -73.33 -8.75
C SER A 2 -21.27 -72.35 -9.40
N GLU A 3 -20.89 -71.20 -8.85
CA GLU A 3 -20.79 -70.77 -7.46
C GLU A 3 -20.96 -69.24 -7.31
N GLU A 4 -21.48 -68.88 -6.15
CA GLU A 4 -21.44 -67.56 -5.52
C GLU A 4 -20.00 -67.19 -5.12
N SER A 5 -19.62 -65.92 -5.19
CA SER A 5 -18.55 -65.36 -4.34
C SER A 5 -18.69 -63.86 -4.22
N THR A 6 -19.41 -63.49 -3.17
CA THR A 6 -19.38 -62.18 -2.52
C THR A 6 -17.97 -61.91 -2.00
N SER A 7 -17.41 -60.75 -2.28
CA SER A 7 -16.26 -60.21 -1.54
C SER A 7 -16.60 -58.81 -1.05
N GLN A 8 -16.92 -58.75 0.24
CA GLN A 8 -17.01 -57.52 1.01
C GLN A 8 -15.60 -56.93 1.16
N SER A 9 -15.48 -55.62 0.99
CA SER A 9 -14.37 -54.85 1.54
C SER A 9 -14.93 -53.56 2.11
N ASN A 10 -15.25 -53.60 3.40
CA ASN A 10 -15.38 -52.42 4.25
C ASN A 10 -13.98 -51.87 4.48
N THR A 11 -13.74 -50.59 4.21
CA THR A 11 -12.93 -49.75 5.11
C THR A 11 -13.08 -48.27 4.83
N ALA A 12 -13.41 -47.55 5.91
CA ALA A 12 -13.01 -46.19 6.26
C ALA A 12 -13.54 -45.02 5.39
N SER A 13 -14.73 -44.56 5.78
CA SER A 13 -15.11 -43.15 5.73
C SER A 13 -14.01 -42.30 6.37
N THR A 14 -13.17 -41.69 5.54
CA THR A 14 -12.25 -40.66 5.97
C THR A 14 -12.86 -39.34 5.52
N SER A 15 -13.50 -38.71 6.49
CA SER A 15 -13.76 -37.29 6.64
C SER A 15 -13.57 -36.45 5.39
N GLU A 16 -14.69 -35.97 4.85
CA GLU A 16 -14.76 -34.74 4.06
C GLU A 16 -13.87 -33.70 4.75
N SER A 17 -12.69 -33.50 4.19
CA SER A 17 -11.88 -32.34 4.52
C SER A 17 -12.63 -31.20 3.88
N SER A 18 -13.49 -30.57 4.68
CA SER A 18 -14.08 -29.28 4.39
C SER A 18 -12.94 -28.34 4.03
N ASP A 19 -12.65 -28.25 2.74
CA ASP A 19 -11.83 -27.22 2.14
C ASP A 19 -12.65 -25.93 2.26
N SER A 20 -12.72 -25.40 3.47
CA SER A 20 -13.09 -24.02 3.70
C SER A 20 -11.91 -23.17 3.26
N SER A 21 -11.61 -23.20 1.97
CA SER A 21 -11.09 -22.03 1.27
C SER A 21 -12.22 -20.99 1.35
N MET A 22 -12.36 -20.39 2.54
CA MET A 22 -12.90 -19.05 2.65
C MET A 22 -11.95 -18.21 1.82
N LYS A 23 -12.28 -18.06 0.54
CA LYS A 23 -11.86 -16.90 -0.25
C LYS A 23 -12.30 -15.72 0.59
N GLU A 24 -11.43 -15.23 1.46
CA GLU A 24 -11.64 -13.96 2.13
C GLU A 24 -11.93 -12.98 1.02
N LYS A 25 -13.17 -12.53 0.94
CA LYS A 25 -13.53 -11.47 0.00
C LYS A 25 -12.56 -10.34 0.31
N PRO A 26 -11.82 -9.80 -0.67
CA PRO A 26 -10.92 -8.69 -0.41
C PRO A 26 -11.74 -7.62 0.30
N ARG A 27 -11.35 -7.29 1.54
CA ARG A 27 -12.01 -6.24 2.30
C ARG A 27 -11.80 -4.96 1.51
N ARG A 28 -12.84 -4.53 0.80
CA ARG A 28 -12.85 -3.23 0.14
C ARG A 28 -13.23 -2.22 1.21
N PHE A 29 -12.28 -1.36 1.56
CA PHE A 29 -12.62 -0.18 2.35
C PHE A 29 -13.78 0.55 1.67
N GLN A 30 -14.84 0.82 2.42
CA GLN A 30 -16.01 1.55 1.93
C GLN A 30 -16.03 2.93 2.56
N LEU A 31 -15.99 3.94 1.70
CA LEU A 31 -16.09 5.31 2.12
C LEU A 31 -17.54 5.61 2.53
N THR A 32 -17.70 6.06 3.76
CA THR A 32 -18.94 6.66 4.30
C THR A 32 -18.78 8.18 4.35
N VAL A 33 -19.87 8.94 4.45
CA VAL A 33 -19.81 10.40 4.60
C VAL A 33 -18.92 10.86 5.77
N SER A 34 -18.98 10.17 6.92
CA SER A 34 -18.18 10.53 8.09
C SER A 34 -16.69 10.25 7.90
N THR A 35 -16.36 9.14 7.25
CA THR A 35 -14.97 8.78 6.91
C THR A 35 -14.42 9.69 5.81
N TYR A 36 -15.24 10.09 4.82
CA TYR A 36 -14.89 11.06 3.78
C TYR A 36 -14.38 12.36 4.37
N VAL A 37 -15.14 12.99 5.27
CA VAL A 37 -14.78 14.29 5.85
C VAL A 37 -13.48 14.20 6.65
N SER A 38 -13.33 13.16 7.46
CA SER A 38 -12.14 12.94 8.29
C SER A 38 -10.91 12.66 7.43
N LEU A 39 -11.05 11.81 6.42
CA LEU A 39 -9.98 11.44 5.49
C LEU A 39 -9.57 12.61 4.60
N GLU A 40 -10.53 13.38 4.08
CA GLU A 40 -10.23 14.57 3.28
C GLU A 40 -9.44 15.60 4.11
N LYS A 41 -9.85 15.84 5.35
CA LYS A 41 -9.13 16.74 6.26
C LYS A 41 -7.70 16.26 6.49
N TYR A 42 -7.51 14.97 6.80
CA TYR A 42 -6.18 14.39 6.98
C TYR A 42 -5.33 14.55 5.72
N ILE A 43 -5.85 14.16 4.56
CA ILE A 43 -5.14 14.23 3.28
C ILE A 43 -4.71 15.67 2.98
N ARG A 44 -5.61 16.65 3.16
CA ARG A 44 -5.29 18.07 2.93
C ARG A 44 -4.22 18.59 3.87
N ASP A 45 -4.27 18.21 5.15
CA ASP A 45 -3.23 18.55 6.12
C ASP A 45 -1.87 17.99 5.70
N ARG A 46 -1.82 16.69 5.35
CA ARG A 46 -0.60 16.04 4.83
C ARG A 46 -0.09 16.63 3.52
N MET A 47 -0.99 17.05 2.63
CA MET A 47 -0.63 17.77 1.41
C MET A 47 0.06 19.10 1.74
N SER A 48 -0.44 19.86 2.72
CA SER A 48 0.18 21.13 3.11
C SER A 48 1.61 20.96 3.64
N ILE A 49 1.85 19.91 4.44
CA ILE A 49 3.18 19.57 4.98
C ILE A 49 4.14 19.15 3.85
N THR A 50 3.65 18.36 2.90
CA THR A 50 4.49 17.81 1.81
C THR A 50 4.63 18.76 0.62
N GLN A 51 3.82 19.81 0.53
CA GLN A 51 3.87 20.80 -0.55
C GLN A 51 5.24 21.47 -0.65
N LEU A 52 5.87 21.77 0.49
CA LEU A 52 7.16 22.47 0.54
C LEU A 52 8.38 21.53 0.48
N GLN A 53 8.18 20.20 0.49
CA GLN A 53 9.26 19.21 0.45
C GLN A 53 9.77 18.98 -0.98
N LEU A 54 10.33 20.02 -1.58
CA LEU A 54 10.96 19.95 -2.91
C LEU A 54 12.21 19.08 -2.88
N ALA A 55 12.49 18.43 -4.02
CA ALA A 55 13.73 17.67 -4.17
C ALA A 55 14.92 18.62 -4.24
N PRO A 56 16.08 18.26 -3.64
CA PRO A 56 17.35 18.91 -3.92
C PRO A 56 17.64 18.97 -5.42
N SER A 57 18.34 20.01 -5.88
CA SER A 57 18.69 20.18 -7.30
C SER A 57 19.58 19.05 -7.86
N CYS A 58 20.27 18.32 -6.99
CA CYS A 58 21.12 17.18 -7.33
C CYS A 58 20.41 15.81 -7.29
N THR A 59 19.10 15.77 -7.02
CA THR A 59 18.38 14.49 -6.96
C THR A 59 18.38 13.80 -8.33
N PRO A 60 18.83 12.53 -8.42
CA PRO A 60 18.81 11.76 -9.65
C PRO A 60 17.39 11.63 -10.23
N LYS A 61 17.26 11.70 -11.57
CA LYS A 61 15.95 11.65 -12.25
C LYS A 61 15.16 10.39 -11.92
N ASP A 62 15.84 9.26 -11.76
CA ASP A 62 15.30 7.95 -11.37
C ASP A 62 14.90 7.88 -9.88
N GLN A 63 15.08 8.95 -9.11
CA GLN A 63 14.57 9.09 -7.75
C GLN A 63 13.45 10.14 -7.67
N MET A 64 13.18 10.86 -8.75
CA MET A 64 12.14 11.87 -8.80
C MET A 64 10.76 11.24 -8.90
N CYS A 65 9.78 11.92 -8.33
CA CYS A 65 8.37 11.65 -8.56
C CYS A 65 8.08 11.77 -10.06
N GLU A 66 7.63 10.69 -10.67
CA GLU A 66 7.28 10.64 -12.09
C GLU A 66 6.06 11.52 -12.40
N SER A 67 5.27 11.87 -11.36
CA SER A 67 4.09 12.70 -11.55
C SER A 67 4.36 14.20 -11.59
N CYS A 68 5.13 14.73 -10.63
CA CYS A 68 5.37 16.17 -10.56
C CYS A 68 6.79 16.59 -10.95
N ASN A 69 7.73 15.64 -11.11
CA ASN A 69 9.14 15.88 -11.43
C ASN A 69 9.82 16.95 -10.56
N SER A 70 9.31 17.18 -9.33
CA SER A 70 9.72 18.29 -8.44
C SER A 70 10.06 17.84 -7.03
N ARG A 71 9.72 16.59 -6.66
CA ARG A 71 9.88 16.03 -5.32
C ARG A 71 10.43 14.61 -5.42
N VAL A 72 11.08 14.15 -4.37
CA VAL A 72 11.60 12.78 -4.28
C VAL A 72 10.43 11.79 -4.22
N GLY A 73 10.52 10.74 -5.02
CA GLY A 73 9.61 9.60 -4.98
C GLY A 73 9.75 8.84 -3.65
N LYS A 74 8.64 8.70 -2.92
CA LYS A 74 8.58 7.99 -1.63
C LYS A 74 7.76 6.71 -1.71
N TYR A 75 6.92 6.60 -2.73
CA TYR A 75 5.99 5.51 -2.96
C TYR A 75 6.20 4.96 -4.37
N GLU A 76 5.99 3.66 -4.52
CA GLU A 76 5.98 2.96 -5.78
C GLU A 76 4.64 2.23 -5.92
N GLY A 77 3.81 2.66 -6.86
CA GLY A 77 2.54 2.01 -7.19
C GLY A 77 2.71 0.85 -8.16
N ASP A 78 1.70 -0.01 -8.24
CA ASP A 78 1.61 -1.12 -9.19
C ASP A 78 1.26 -0.70 -10.63
N CYS A 79 1.57 0.55 -11.01
CA CYS A 79 1.41 1.06 -12.37
C CYS A 79 2.69 0.85 -13.18
N ASP A 80 2.62 0.10 -14.29
CA ASP A 80 3.77 -0.30 -15.09
C ASP A 80 4.62 0.86 -15.65
N GLN A 81 4.01 2.02 -15.89
CA GLN A 81 4.67 3.15 -16.57
C GLN A 81 4.99 4.33 -15.65
N HIS A 82 4.28 4.45 -14.52
CA HIS A 82 4.30 5.64 -13.66
C HIS A 82 4.15 5.22 -12.20
N SER A 83 5.07 4.38 -11.74
CA SER A 83 5.00 3.80 -10.40
C SER A 83 5.45 4.79 -9.33
N ARG A 84 6.42 5.68 -9.61
CA ARG A 84 7.10 6.44 -8.56
C ARG A 84 6.39 7.76 -8.22
N LEU A 85 5.82 7.82 -7.00
CA LEU A 85 5.09 8.98 -6.49
C LEU A 85 5.78 9.60 -5.26
N CYS A 86 5.85 10.94 -5.21
CA CYS A 86 6.12 11.64 -3.95
C CYS A 86 4.90 11.57 -3.01
N GLY A 87 5.09 11.91 -1.74
CA GLY A 87 3.98 11.97 -0.78
C GLY A 87 2.85 12.89 -1.23
N TYR A 88 3.17 14.07 -1.75
CA TYR A 88 2.16 15.00 -2.24
C TYR A 88 1.32 14.40 -3.38
N CYS A 89 1.95 13.83 -4.41
CA CYS A 89 1.24 13.21 -5.54
C CYS A 89 0.45 11.96 -5.13
N CYS A 90 0.94 11.18 -4.16
CA CYS A 90 0.19 10.07 -3.57
C CYS A 90 -1.10 10.58 -2.91
N TYR A 91 -1.03 11.65 -2.12
CA TYR A 91 -2.21 12.27 -1.50
C TYR A 91 -3.16 12.90 -2.53
N VAL A 92 -2.65 13.51 -3.60
CA VAL A 92 -3.48 14.00 -4.72
C VAL A 92 -4.26 12.85 -5.36
N MET A 93 -3.60 11.73 -5.64
CA MET A 93 -4.24 10.54 -6.22
C MET A 93 -5.39 10.03 -5.34
N ILE A 94 -5.18 9.91 -4.03
CA ILE A 94 -6.23 9.49 -3.10
C ILE A 94 -7.37 10.52 -3.06
N LEU A 95 -7.06 11.82 -3.01
CA LEU A 95 -8.08 12.89 -2.97
C LEU A 95 -8.97 12.88 -4.22
N VAL A 96 -8.36 12.77 -5.41
CA VAL A 96 -9.10 12.69 -6.68
C VAL A 96 -10.01 11.46 -6.69
N SER A 97 -9.52 10.33 -6.18
CA SER A 97 -10.28 9.07 -6.12
C SER A 97 -11.47 9.17 -5.17
N MET A 98 -11.29 9.82 -4.02
CA MET A 98 -12.41 10.12 -3.11
C MET A 98 -13.44 11.05 -3.77
N GLN A 99 -13.00 12.07 -4.51
CA GLN A 99 -13.92 13.00 -5.18
C GLN A 99 -14.73 12.32 -6.29
N ALA A 100 -14.14 11.33 -6.97
CA ALA A 100 -14.83 10.50 -7.95
C ALA A 100 -15.84 9.54 -7.30
N SER A 101 -15.61 9.10 -6.07
CA SER A 101 -16.48 8.20 -5.31
C SER A 101 -16.80 8.77 -3.93
N LYS A 102 -17.85 9.61 -3.85
CA LYS A 102 -18.28 10.24 -2.58
C LYS A 102 -18.69 9.23 -1.51
N GLU A 103 -19.15 8.05 -1.92
CA GLU A 103 -19.49 6.91 -1.09
C GLU A 103 -19.15 5.61 -1.81
N GLY A 104 -18.93 4.52 -1.05
CA GLY A 104 -18.68 3.19 -1.61
C GLY A 104 -17.19 2.85 -1.75
N PRO A 105 -16.83 1.83 -2.56
CA PRO A 105 -15.45 1.39 -2.69
C PRO A 105 -14.60 2.46 -3.38
N ILE A 106 -13.45 2.80 -2.80
CA ILE A 106 -12.48 3.69 -3.43
C ILE A 106 -11.66 2.90 -4.44
N THR A 107 -11.59 3.40 -5.67
CA THR A 107 -10.64 2.94 -6.70
C THR A 107 -9.69 4.06 -7.03
N THR A 108 -8.40 3.78 -6.95
CA THR A 108 -7.33 4.72 -7.28
C THR A 108 -6.79 4.46 -8.67
N GLU A 109 -6.46 5.54 -9.38
CA GLU A 109 -5.91 5.50 -10.72
C GLU A 109 -4.64 6.34 -10.80
N CYS A 110 -3.71 5.92 -11.65
CA CYS A 110 -2.51 6.68 -11.93
C CYS A 110 -2.87 8.06 -12.49
N LEU A 111 -2.25 9.11 -11.96
CA LEU A 111 -2.47 10.50 -12.38
C LEU A 111 -2.07 10.81 -13.85
N HIS A 112 -1.38 9.89 -14.54
CA HIS A 112 -0.88 10.08 -15.91
C HIS A 112 -1.61 9.25 -16.95
N CYS A 113 -1.77 7.95 -16.69
CA CYS A 113 -2.32 7.01 -17.65
C CYS A 113 -3.68 6.43 -17.24
N CYS A 114 -4.25 6.89 -16.11
CA CYS A 114 -5.52 6.41 -15.56
C CYS A 114 -5.57 4.89 -15.33
N SER A 115 -4.42 4.21 -15.33
CA SER A 115 -4.36 2.78 -15.03
C SER A 115 -4.69 2.56 -13.55
N PRO A 116 -5.46 1.52 -13.20
CA PRO A 116 -5.76 1.21 -11.81
C PRO A 116 -4.49 1.03 -10.99
N VAL A 117 -4.46 1.62 -9.80
CA VAL A 117 -3.41 1.42 -8.80
C VAL A 117 -4.09 0.81 -7.59
N ASN A 118 -3.66 -0.36 -7.15
CA ASN A 118 -4.23 -1.06 -6.00
C ASN A 118 -3.26 -1.15 -4.83
N MET A 119 -1.96 -1.09 -5.11
CA MET A 119 -0.90 -1.31 -4.14
C MET A 119 0.08 -0.15 -4.15
N LEU A 120 0.65 0.13 -2.98
CA LEU A 120 1.73 1.08 -2.81
C LEU A 120 2.84 0.43 -1.99
N THR A 121 4.06 0.54 -2.49
CA THR A 121 5.28 0.19 -1.76
C THR A 121 5.95 1.46 -1.29
N LYS A 122 6.08 1.62 0.02
CA LYS A 122 6.84 2.73 0.63
C LYS A 122 8.25 2.24 0.94
N ARG A 123 9.26 2.94 0.41
CA ARG A 123 10.68 2.69 0.76
C ARG A 123 11.11 3.66 1.85
N LYS A 124 11.63 3.15 2.97
CA LYS A 124 12.27 3.96 4.03
C LYS A 124 13.72 3.53 4.19
N CYS A 125 14.64 4.47 4.22
CA CYS A 125 16.02 4.21 4.62
C CYS A 125 16.04 3.91 6.12
N SER A 126 16.46 2.70 6.53
CA SER A 126 16.66 2.40 7.95
C SER A 126 18.04 2.91 8.37
N THR A 127 18.06 3.85 9.32
CA THR A 127 19.29 4.30 9.98
C THR A 127 19.61 3.51 11.25
N ASN A 128 18.74 2.54 11.64
CA ASN A 128 18.93 1.71 12.84
C ASN A 128 19.31 0.29 12.43
N ILE A 129 20.60 0.06 12.18
CA ILE A 129 21.22 -1.25 12.37
C ILE A 129 22.45 -1.01 13.23
N GLU A 130 22.29 -1.14 14.55
CA GLU A 130 23.39 -1.04 15.53
C GLU A 130 24.47 -2.14 15.38
N HIS A 131 24.47 -2.96 14.32
CA HIS A 131 25.28 -4.18 14.28
C HIS A 131 25.81 -4.63 12.91
N ILE A 132 26.29 -3.74 12.04
CA ILE A 132 27.14 -4.18 10.91
C ILE A 132 28.33 -3.21 10.74
N GLN A 133 29.40 -3.46 11.49
CA GLN A 133 30.74 -2.97 11.18
C GLN A 133 31.25 -3.72 9.94
N ASP A 134 31.00 -3.17 8.76
CA ASP A 134 31.77 -3.51 7.56
C ASP A 134 32.00 -2.21 6.78
N GLU A 135 33.18 -1.61 6.97
CA GLU A 135 33.55 -0.25 6.55
C GLU A 135 33.62 -0.04 5.02
N ASN A 136 33.23 -1.03 4.21
CA ASN A 136 33.43 -1.02 2.75
C ASN A 136 32.15 -1.09 1.89
N LYS A 137 30.96 -0.93 2.47
CA LYS A 137 29.72 -0.74 1.67
C LYS A 137 28.85 0.37 2.25
N PRO A 138 28.25 1.24 1.41
CA PRO A 138 27.14 2.07 1.85
C PRO A 138 25.91 1.17 2.05
N ASN A 139 25.84 0.46 3.17
CA ASN A 139 24.69 -0.38 3.54
C ASN A 139 23.58 0.50 4.12
N SER A 140 23.01 1.40 3.31
CA SER A 140 21.67 1.89 3.59
C SER A 140 20.71 0.72 3.36
N VAL A 141 20.34 0.00 4.40
CA VAL A 141 19.31 -1.04 4.31
C VAL A 141 17.98 -0.33 4.17
N TYR A 142 17.36 -0.45 2.99
CA TYR A 142 16.02 0.03 2.75
C TYR A 142 15.02 -0.98 3.33
N VAL A 143 14.12 -0.49 4.16
CA VAL A 143 12.93 -1.24 4.58
C VAL A 143 11.81 -0.85 3.63
N GLU A 144 11.33 -1.84 2.88
CA GLU A 144 10.19 -1.70 1.99
C GLU A 144 8.95 -2.24 2.69
N GLN A 145 7.85 -1.49 2.61
CA GLN A 145 6.57 -1.93 3.09
C GLN A 145 5.54 -1.75 1.98
N THR A 146 4.96 -2.85 1.54
CA THR A 146 3.88 -2.88 0.55
C THR A 146 2.55 -3.05 1.25
N PHE A 147 1.57 -2.26 0.84
CA PHE A 147 0.21 -2.28 1.38
C PHE A 147 -0.78 -2.01 0.26
N THR A 148 -2.01 -2.50 0.41
CA THR A 148 -3.09 -2.08 -0.49
C THR A 148 -3.49 -0.65 -0.17
N ILE A 149 -4.01 0.07 -1.16
CA ILE A 149 -4.51 1.43 -0.94
C ILE A 149 -5.71 1.42 0.03
N CYS A 150 -6.53 0.38 -0.02
CA CYS A 150 -7.62 0.20 0.94
C CYS A 150 -7.08 0.05 2.37
N ASP A 151 -6.06 -0.78 2.61
CA ASP A 151 -5.46 -0.94 3.94
C ASP A 151 -4.81 0.36 4.42
N TYR A 152 -4.18 1.11 3.50
CA TYR A 152 -3.60 2.40 3.82
C TYR A 152 -4.64 3.42 4.26
N ILE A 153 -5.73 3.56 3.49
CA ILE A 153 -6.84 4.46 3.80
C ILE A 153 -7.53 4.03 5.10
N GLU A 154 -7.78 2.73 5.27
CA GLU A 154 -8.35 2.17 6.48
C GLU A 154 -7.45 2.46 7.70
N SER A 155 -6.13 2.34 7.56
CA SER A 155 -5.19 2.67 8.63
C SER A 155 -5.25 4.15 9.04
N ILE A 156 -5.45 5.07 8.08
CA ILE A 156 -5.64 6.50 8.36
C ILE A 156 -6.93 6.72 9.16
N CYS A 157 -8.02 6.06 8.76
CA CYS A 157 -9.32 6.19 9.41
C CYS A 157 -9.38 5.55 10.80
N ASN A 158 -8.82 4.35 10.96
CA ASN A 158 -8.93 3.57 12.20
C ASN A 158 -7.94 4.02 13.28
N SER A 159 -6.76 4.49 12.89
CA SER A 159 -5.69 4.74 13.87
C SER A 159 -5.72 6.13 14.48
N GLY A 160 -6.76 6.95 14.22
CA GLY A 160 -6.94 8.28 14.80
C GLY A 160 -5.63 9.04 14.95
N PHE A 161 -5.04 9.51 13.85
CA PHE A 161 -3.65 10.01 13.78
C PHE A 161 -2.60 8.91 13.99
N VAL A 162 -2.31 8.13 12.94
CA VAL A 162 -1.20 7.16 12.97
C VAL A 162 0.12 7.86 13.35
N ASN A 163 0.67 7.47 14.49
CA ASN A 163 2.06 7.57 14.95
C ASN A 163 3.02 8.40 14.08
N GLY A 164 3.32 9.61 14.55
CA GLY A 164 4.34 10.49 13.98
C GLY A 164 5.75 9.88 13.87
N GLY A 165 6.03 8.72 14.48
CA GLY A 165 7.32 8.02 14.36
C GLY A 165 7.66 7.51 12.95
N PHE A 166 6.69 7.32 12.06
CA PHE A 166 6.95 6.89 10.68
C PHE A 166 7.10 8.03 9.67
N GLU A 167 6.64 9.23 10.04
CA GLU A 167 6.60 10.39 9.15
C GLU A 167 7.63 11.47 9.52
N TYR A 168 8.09 11.48 10.77
CA TYR A 168 9.17 12.33 11.26
C TYR A 168 10.47 11.52 11.40
N SER A 169 11.12 11.27 10.27
CA SER A 169 12.56 10.95 10.26
C SER A 169 13.20 11.69 9.09
N ASN A 170 12.96 13.00 9.01
CA ASN A 170 14.00 13.87 8.47
C ASN A 170 15.01 14.00 9.60
N SER A 171 16.06 13.17 9.55
CA SER A 171 17.30 13.46 10.25
C SER A 171 17.70 14.89 9.90
N GLN A 172 18.12 15.64 10.92
CA GLN A 172 18.60 17.03 10.86
C GLN A 172 19.56 17.30 9.70
#